data_AF-A0A5D2IIU0-F1
#
_entry.id   AF-A0A5D2IIU0-F1
#
_cell.length_a   1.000
_cell.length_b   1.000
_cell.length_c   1.000
_cell.angle_alpha   90.00
_cell.angle_beta   90.00
_cell.angle_gamma   90.00
#
_symmetry.space_group_name_H-M   'P 1'
#
loop_
_entity.id
_entity.type
_entity.pdbx_description
1 polymer ?
#
loop_
_entity_poly.entity_id
_entity_poly.type
_entity_poly.pdbx_seq_one_letter_code
_entity_poly.pdbx_strand_id
1 'polypeptide(L)'
;MTLLDVITKASASTEPHTSQADHPIVLNTDDIFFNLKPEVENPNPTSLVNPLTGWGISQTDAKFIDLSKKFYTKLNRNLKDIHNFNKEEFIGILNPFLEKIKEKGRIFIGVDPNDTGYTSVLLEKVGFLIGRDVLSLVLEACISLEIWELLEVLIVNGLVDHSCYPNLVVNIAAKKQSDLLCLCVKHARNLGSVELLCILKYFLCPPKDSYVSMVNVRKEWESQALLAIEKAKLGKKSRLAKEASILLMVAYDGFLDPELCLHYLLASNNVDEVILSSLLGKLVGKELMNLIRYLGKWFEKV
;
A
#
# COMPACT_ATOMS: atom_id res chain seq x y z
N MET A 1 11.84 -41.76 15.21
CA MET A 1 11.84 -40.83 14.07
C MET A 1 11.77 -39.42 14.67
N THR A 2 12.73 -38.55 14.37
CA THR A 2 12.73 -37.19 14.95
C THR A 2 11.78 -36.28 14.19
N LEU A 3 11.34 -35.17 14.80
CA LEU A 3 10.52 -34.15 14.13
C LEU A 3 11.19 -33.65 12.84
N LEU A 4 12.51 -33.48 12.88
CA LEU A 4 13.33 -33.11 11.72
C LEU A 4 13.26 -34.16 10.61
N ASP A 5 13.34 -35.46 10.94
CA ASP A 5 13.22 -36.52 9.94
C ASP A 5 11.84 -36.54 9.27
N VAL A 6 10.79 -36.23 10.03
CA VAL A 6 9.40 -36.14 9.54
C VAL A 6 9.24 -34.94 8.61
N ILE A 7 9.73 -33.75 9.01
CA ILE A 7 9.69 -32.54 8.18
C ILE A 7 10.49 -32.74 6.89
N THR A 8 11.68 -33.33 6.98
CA THR A 8 12.54 -33.58 5.82
C THR A 8 11.90 -34.57 4.84
N LYS A 9 11.21 -35.60 5.34
CA LYS A 9 10.44 -36.54 4.50
C LYS A 9 9.20 -35.91 3.86
N ALA A 10 8.45 -35.10 4.60
CA ALA A 10 7.27 -34.39 4.09
C ALA A 10 7.66 -33.32 3.05
N SER A 11 8.80 -32.65 3.22
CA SER A 11 9.34 -31.73 2.21
C SER A 11 9.82 -32.45 0.94
N ALA A 12 10.15 -33.74 1.03
CA ALA A 12 10.62 -34.55 -0.09
C ALA A 12 9.49 -35.29 -0.82
N SER A 13 8.24 -35.26 -0.32
CA SER A 13 7.10 -35.82 -1.04
C SER A 13 6.72 -34.92 -2.20
N THR A 14 7.03 -35.38 -3.41
CA THR A 14 6.77 -34.73 -4.71
C THR A 14 5.32 -34.85 -5.18
N GLU A 15 4.38 -35.17 -4.29
CA GLU A 15 2.97 -35.13 -4.68
C GLU A 15 2.64 -33.69 -5.09
N PRO A 16 2.15 -33.47 -6.32
CA PRO A 16 1.78 -32.13 -6.73
C PRO A 16 0.65 -31.71 -5.80
N HIS A 17 0.95 -30.80 -4.88
CA HIS A 17 -0.08 -30.09 -4.12
C HIS A 17 -0.94 -29.37 -5.17
N THR A 18 -2.03 -30.03 -5.55
CA THR A 18 -3.03 -29.48 -6.42
C THR A 18 -3.56 -28.22 -5.74
N SER A 19 -3.60 -27.15 -6.52
CA SER A 19 -4.10 -25.83 -6.15
C SER A 19 -3.30 -25.07 -5.09
N GLN A 20 -2.10 -24.61 -5.47
CA GLN A 20 -1.74 -23.23 -5.13
C GLN A 20 -2.88 -22.36 -5.68
N ALA A 21 -3.70 -21.77 -4.80
CA ALA A 21 -4.85 -21.01 -5.23
C ALA A 21 -4.39 -19.90 -6.19
N ASP A 22 -4.97 -19.85 -7.40
CA ASP A 22 -4.54 -18.92 -8.45
C ASP A 22 -4.49 -17.46 -7.99
N HIS A 23 -5.30 -17.11 -6.97
CA HIS A 23 -5.31 -15.81 -6.30
C HIS A 23 -5.51 -15.99 -4.78
N PRO A 24 -4.45 -15.84 -3.96
CA PRO A 24 -4.56 -16.01 -2.52
C PRO A 24 -5.37 -14.86 -1.89
N ILE A 25 -6.38 -15.23 -1.11
CA ILE A 25 -7.20 -14.31 -0.29
C ILE A 25 -6.87 -14.54 1.18
N VAL A 26 -7.05 -13.51 2.01
CA VAL A 26 -6.98 -13.65 3.47
C VAL A 26 -8.15 -14.53 3.92
N LEU A 27 -7.85 -15.74 4.38
CA LEU A 27 -8.85 -16.69 4.87
C LEU A 27 -9.29 -16.30 6.28
N ASN A 28 -10.57 -16.52 6.59
CA ASN A 28 -11.03 -16.42 7.97
C ASN A 28 -10.59 -17.67 8.75
N THR A 29 -9.80 -17.48 9.80
CA THR A 29 -9.30 -18.58 10.64
C THR A 29 -10.27 -19.02 11.71
N ASP A 30 -11.32 -18.24 12.00
CA ASP A 30 -12.18 -18.45 13.16
C ASP A 30 -12.87 -19.81 13.12
N ASP A 31 -13.39 -20.21 11.96
CA ASP A 31 -14.12 -21.48 11.80
C ASP A 31 -13.17 -22.70 11.71
N ILE A 32 -11.90 -22.48 11.43
CA ILE A 32 -10.94 -23.55 11.18
C ILE A 32 -10.62 -24.27 12.49
N PHE A 33 -10.25 -23.52 13.54
CA PHE A 33 -9.80 -24.12 14.80
C PHE A 33 -10.87 -24.97 15.48
N PHE A 34 -12.15 -24.65 15.31
CA PHE A 34 -13.26 -25.44 15.86
C PHE A 34 -13.51 -26.76 15.13
N ASN A 35 -13.13 -26.82 13.85
CA ASN A 35 -13.38 -27.99 13.00
C ASN A 35 -12.18 -28.96 12.95
N LEU A 36 -11.01 -28.55 13.42
CA LEU A 36 -9.82 -29.39 13.49
C LEU A 36 -10.04 -30.58 14.43
N LYS A 37 -9.97 -31.79 13.87
CA LYS A 37 -10.04 -33.05 14.60
C LYS A 37 -8.85 -33.94 14.24
N PRO A 38 -8.33 -34.75 15.17
CA PRO A 38 -7.36 -35.78 14.80
C PRO A 38 -8.00 -36.73 13.77
N GLU A 39 -7.26 -37.06 12.72
CA GLU A 39 -7.70 -38.03 11.71
C GLU A 39 -7.87 -39.44 12.29
N VAL A 40 -7.22 -39.71 13.42
CA VAL A 40 -7.24 -41.01 14.11
C VAL A 40 -7.82 -40.83 15.52
N GLU A 41 -8.93 -41.51 15.80
CA GLU A 41 -9.61 -41.48 17.12
C GLU A 41 -8.74 -42.03 18.27
N ASN A 42 -7.73 -42.85 17.95
CA ASN A 42 -6.75 -43.40 18.90
C ASN A 42 -5.32 -43.10 18.41
N PRO A 43 -4.74 -41.94 18.74
CA PRO A 43 -3.38 -41.60 18.34
C PRO A 43 -2.38 -42.55 19.00
N ASN A 44 -1.44 -43.06 18.20
CA ASN A 44 -0.37 -43.92 18.69
C ASN A 44 0.52 -43.11 19.64
N PRO A 45 0.69 -43.48 20.92
CA PRO A 45 1.41 -42.65 21.91
C PRO A 45 2.90 -42.44 21.59
N THR A 46 3.45 -43.18 20.64
CA THR A 46 4.82 -43.03 20.13
C THR A 46 4.93 -42.12 18.90
N SER A 47 3.81 -41.63 18.33
CA SER A 47 3.83 -40.71 17.20
C SER A 47 3.96 -39.26 17.67
N LEU A 48 4.95 -38.54 17.12
CA LEU A 48 5.17 -37.11 17.42
C LEU A 48 4.21 -36.19 16.64
N VAL A 49 3.56 -36.70 15.59
CA VAL A 49 2.67 -35.93 14.71
C VAL A 49 1.42 -36.75 14.44
N ASN A 50 0.25 -36.16 14.70
CA ASN A 50 -1.03 -36.73 14.32
C ASN A 50 -1.61 -35.90 13.18
N PRO A 51 -1.98 -36.51 12.05
CA PRO A 51 -2.69 -35.81 10.98
C PRO A 51 -3.99 -35.20 11.51
N LEU A 52 -4.29 -33.97 11.06
CA LEU A 52 -5.52 -33.26 11.39
C LEU A 52 -6.45 -33.24 10.18
N THR A 53 -7.72 -33.53 10.43
CA THR A 53 -8.82 -33.38 9.48
C THR A 53 -9.72 -32.21 9.88
N GLY A 54 -10.60 -31.79 9.00
CA GLY A 54 -11.53 -30.68 9.25
C GLY A 54 -10.99 -29.29 8.90
N TRP A 55 -9.78 -29.21 8.34
CA TRP A 55 -9.32 -28.02 7.63
C TRP A 55 -10.08 -27.89 6.30
N GLY A 56 -10.75 -26.76 6.09
CA GLY A 56 -11.47 -26.45 4.87
C GLY A 56 -11.68 -24.95 4.70
N ILE A 57 -11.81 -24.50 3.45
CA ILE A 57 -12.13 -23.10 3.15
C ILE A 57 -13.59 -22.87 3.55
N SER A 58 -13.86 -21.82 4.34
CA SER A 58 -15.23 -21.48 4.73
C SER A 58 -16.09 -21.21 3.49
N GLN A 59 -17.41 -21.44 3.58
CA GLN A 59 -18.31 -21.16 2.45
C GLN A 59 -18.27 -19.67 2.05
N THR A 60 -17.99 -18.78 3.01
CA THR A 60 -17.85 -17.35 2.79
C THR A 60 -16.57 -17.04 2.01
N ASP A 61 -15.44 -17.62 2.41
CA ASP A 61 -14.16 -17.46 1.72
C ASP A 61 -14.21 -18.04 0.30
N ALA A 62 -14.85 -19.19 0.10
CA ALA A 62 -15.05 -19.76 -1.22
C ALA A 62 -15.85 -18.83 -2.14
N LYS A 63 -16.85 -18.12 -1.60
CA LYS A 63 -17.61 -17.10 -2.35
C LYS A 63 -16.76 -15.88 -2.67
N PHE A 64 -15.86 -15.45 -1.78
CA PHE A 64 -14.91 -14.36 -2.07
C PHE A 64 -13.94 -14.77 -3.17
N ILE A 65 -13.39 -15.99 -3.12
CA ILE A 65 -12.49 -16.52 -4.15
C ILE A 65 -13.15 -16.53 -5.53
N ASP A 66 -14.38 -17.02 -5.63
CA ASP A 66 -15.13 -17.04 -6.90
C ASP A 66 -15.40 -15.61 -7.44
N LEU A 67 -15.80 -14.67 -6.58
CA LEU A 67 -15.99 -13.28 -6.97
C LEU A 67 -14.68 -12.64 -7.47
N SER A 68 -13.59 -12.82 -6.74
CA SER A 68 -12.26 -12.31 -7.09
C SER A 68 -11.77 -12.89 -8.41
N LYS A 69 -11.92 -14.21 -8.65
CA LYS A 69 -11.55 -14.85 -9.93
C LYS A 69 -12.33 -14.28 -11.10
N LYS A 70 -13.65 -14.12 -10.96
CA LYS A 70 -14.53 -13.55 -12.00
C LYS A 70 -14.16 -12.10 -12.31
N PHE A 71 -13.94 -11.30 -11.28
CA PHE A 71 -13.54 -9.90 -11.44
C PHE A 71 -12.16 -9.78 -12.08
N TYR A 72 -11.16 -10.52 -11.58
CA TYR A 72 -9.80 -10.53 -12.12
C TYR A 72 -9.79 -10.86 -13.62
N THR A 73 -10.46 -11.94 -14.01
CA THR A 73 -10.52 -12.36 -15.42
C THR A 73 -11.16 -11.28 -16.30
N LYS A 74 -12.24 -10.64 -15.82
CA LYS A 74 -12.93 -9.57 -16.54
C LYS A 74 -12.06 -8.33 -16.68
N LEU A 75 -11.46 -7.85 -15.59
CA LEU A 75 -10.62 -6.66 -15.57
C LEU A 75 -9.35 -6.86 -16.41
N ASN A 76 -8.68 -8.02 -16.28
CA ASN A 76 -7.45 -8.33 -17.01
C ASN A 76 -7.71 -8.37 -18.53
N ARG A 77 -8.86 -8.92 -18.95
CA ARG A 77 -9.26 -8.89 -20.36
C ARG A 77 -9.44 -7.46 -20.87
N ASN A 78 -10.08 -6.60 -20.07
CA ASN A 78 -10.32 -5.21 -20.47
C ASN A 78 -9.03 -4.37 -20.50
N LEU A 79 -8.11 -4.57 -19.56
CA LEU A 79 -6.82 -3.87 -19.55
C LEU A 79 -5.93 -4.22 -20.74
N LYS A 80 -6.07 -5.43 -21.30
CA LYS A 80 -5.39 -5.81 -22.55
C LYS A 80 -5.89 -5.03 -23.77
N ASP A 81 -7.10 -4.48 -23.72
CA ASP A 81 -7.69 -3.65 -24.77
C ASP A 81 -7.92 -2.22 -24.26
N ILE A 82 -6.84 -1.59 -23.82
CA ILE A 82 -6.90 -0.32 -23.10
C ILE A 82 -7.46 0.85 -23.92
N HIS A 83 -7.40 0.76 -25.26
CA HIS A 83 -7.93 1.78 -26.15
C HIS A 83 -9.46 1.86 -26.12
N ASN A 84 -10.12 0.74 -25.79
CA ASN A 84 -11.57 0.64 -25.68
C ASN A 84 -12.04 0.59 -24.23
N PHE A 85 -11.14 0.77 -23.26
CA PHE A 85 -11.45 0.68 -21.84
C PHE A 85 -11.25 2.04 -21.16
N ASN A 86 -12.34 2.65 -20.69
CA ASN A 86 -12.30 3.99 -20.09
C ASN A 86 -12.59 4.00 -18.58
N LYS A 87 -12.49 5.19 -17.96
CA LYS A 87 -12.71 5.40 -16.53
C LYS A 87 -14.11 4.95 -16.07
N GLU A 88 -15.16 5.30 -16.83
CA GLU A 88 -16.54 4.98 -16.48
C GLU A 88 -16.78 3.47 -16.51
N GLU A 89 -16.24 2.78 -17.51
CA GLU A 89 -16.33 1.33 -17.62
C GLU A 89 -15.58 0.62 -16.49
N PHE A 90 -14.42 1.13 -16.10
CA PHE A 90 -13.67 0.61 -14.95
C PHE A 90 -14.46 0.75 -13.65
N ILE A 91 -15.00 1.94 -13.37
CA ILE A 91 -15.84 2.17 -12.18
C ILE A 91 -17.10 1.30 -12.24
N GLY A 92 -17.70 1.16 -13.42
CA GLY A 92 -18.89 0.33 -13.67
C GLY A 92 -18.66 -1.17 -13.43
N ILE A 93 -17.42 -1.67 -13.49
CA ILE A 93 -17.09 -3.05 -13.10
C ILE A 93 -16.58 -3.17 -11.66
N LEU A 94 -15.90 -2.14 -11.14
CA LEU A 94 -15.34 -2.13 -9.79
C LEU A 94 -16.44 -1.99 -8.72
N ASN A 95 -17.38 -1.06 -8.89
CA ASN A 95 -18.44 -0.82 -7.90
C ASN A 95 -19.30 -2.07 -7.64
N PRO A 96 -19.85 -2.75 -8.66
CA PRO A 96 -20.62 -3.98 -8.41
C PRO A 96 -19.81 -5.10 -7.76
N PHE A 97 -18.49 -5.12 -7.97
CA PHE A 97 -17.61 -6.07 -7.30
C PHE A 97 -17.46 -5.71 -5.82
N LEU A 98 -17.08 -4.48 -5.50
CA LEU A 98 -16.93 -4.00 -4.12
C LEU A 98 -18.23 -4.10 -3.32
N GLU A 99 -19.38 -3.83 -3.95
CA GLU A 99 -20.70 -4.00 -3.33
C GLU A 99 -20.98 -5.44 -2.92
N LYS A 100 -20.65 -6.41 -3.78
CA LYS A 100 -20.80 -7.83 -3.45
C LYS A 100 -19.86 -8.25 -2.32
N ILE A 101 -18.67 -7.67 -2.25
CA ILE A 101 -17.76 -7.88 -1.12
C ILE A 101 -18.36 -7.29 0.16
N LYS A 102 -18.88 -6.05 0.11
CA LYS A 102 -19.57 -5.37 1.22
C LYS A 102 -20.71 -6.21 1.77
N GLU A 103 -21.61 -6.68 0.90
CA GLU A 103 -22.77 -7.50 1.28
C GLU A 103 -22.36 -8.82 1.95
N LYS A 104 -21.39 -9.52 1.37
CA LYS A 104 -20.91 -10.80 1.93
C LYS A 104 -20.11 -10.62 3.22
N GLY A 105 -19.33 -9.55 3.31
CA GLY A 105 -18.59 -9.17 4.50
C GLY A 105 -19.46 -8.55 5.60
N ARG A 106 -20.75 -8.29 5.32
CA ARG A 106 -21.70 -7.62 6.23
C ARG A 106 -21.16 -6.27 6.75
N ILE A 107 -20.45 -5.55 5.89
CA ILE A 107 -19.88 -4.23 6.22
C ILE A 107 -20.92 -3.16 5.93
N PHE A 108 -21.20 -2.31 6.91
CA PHE A 108 -22.11 -1.17 6.73
C PHE A 108 -21.33 0.06 6.27
N ILE A 109 -21.84 0.73 5.24
CA ILE A 109 -21.30 1.99 4.71
C ILE A 109 -22.45 2.99 4.65
N GLY A 110 -22.32 4.10 5.36
CA GLY A 110 -23.35 5.14 5.48
C GLY A 110 -23.27 6.26 4.44
N VAL A 111 -22.77 5.95 3.23
CA VAL A 111 -22.57 6.94 2.14
C VAL A 111 -23.53 6.62 0.99
N ASP A 112 -24.08 7.67 0.38
CA ASP A 112 -24.99 7.56 -0.77
C ASP A 112 -24.23 6.97 -1.99
N PRO A 113 -24.75 5.93 -2.66
CA PRO A 113 -24.16 5.39 -3.88
C PRO A 113 -23.97 6.39 -5.03
N ASN A 114 -24.70 7.51 -5.02
CA ASN A 114 -24.58 8.58 -6.01
C ASN A 114 -23.50 9.61 -5.68
N ASP A 115 -22.84 9.50 -4.52
CA ASP A 115 -21.73 10.37 -4.18
C ASP A 115 -20.53 10.10 -5.10
N THR A 116 -19.93 11.18 -5.62
CA THR A 116 -18.70 11.13 -6.42
C THR A 116 -17.54 10.38 -5.73
N GLY A 117 -17.50 10.37 -4.40
CA GLY A 117 -16.50 9.66 -3.61
C GLY A 117 -16.86 8.20 -3.26
N TYR A 118 -18.01 7.71 -3.71
CA TYR A 118 -18.57 6.43 -3.25
C TYR A 118 -17.62 5.25 -3.49
N THR A 119 -17.03 5.17 -4.68
CA THR A 119 -16.08 4.09 -5.04
C THR A 119 -14.85 4.09 -4.12
N SER A 120 -14.33 5.27 -3.81
CA SER A 120 -13.19 5.44 -2.90
C SER A 120 -13.53 4.95 -1.50
N VAL A 121 -14.71 5.31 -0.99
CA VAL A 121 -15.19 4.86 0.33
C VAL A 121 -15.40 3.35 0.35
N LEU A 122 -16.00 2.77 -0.71
CA LEU A 122 -16.14 1.33 -0.82
C LEU A 122 -14.78 0.64 -0.72
N LEU A 123 -13.82 1.07 -1.53
CA LEU A 123 -12.49 0.48 -1.58
C LEU A 123 -11.74 0.62 -0.25
N GLU A 124 -11.83 1.78 0.40
CA GLU A 124 -11.29 2.01 1.75
C GLU A 124 -11.86 1.00 2.75
N LYS A 125 -13.18 0.79 2.74
CA LYS A 125 -13.87 -0.03 3.75
C LYS A 125 -13.76 -1.52 3.51
N VAL A 126 -13.74 -1.99 2.26
CA VAL A 126 -13.78 -3.44 1.95
C VAL A 126 -12.50 -3.95 1.29
N GLY A 127 -11.57 -3.07 0.94
CA GLY A 127 -10.34 -3.42 0.21
C GLY A 127 -9.47 -4.47 0.90
N PHE A 128 -9.46 -4.48 2.24
CA PHE A 128 -8.69 -5.44 3.03
C PHE A 128 -9.16 -6.90 2.88
N LEU A 129 -10.38 -7.13 2.38
CA LEU A 129 -10.94 -8.46 2.10
C LEU A 129 -10.54 -8.99 0.72
N ILE A 130 -9.87 -8.17 -0.10
CA ILE A 130 -9.56 -8.48 -1.49
C ILE A 130 -8.15 -9.06 -1.58
N GLY A 131 -7.99 -10.14 -2.35
CA GLY A 131 -6.69 -10.76 -2.61
C GLY A 131 -5.70 -9.82 -3.31
N ARG A 132 -4.41 -10.03 -3.04
CA ARG A 132 -3.32 -9.15 -3.51
C ARG A 132 -3.25 -9.02 -5.03
N ASP A 133 -3.45 -10.12 -5.76
CA ASP A 133 -3.41 -10.11 -7.23
C ASP A 133 -4.51 -9.24 -7.83
N VAL A 134 -5.70 -9.29 -7.20
CA VAL A 134 -6.84 -8.46 -7.61
C VAL A 134 -6.55 -6.99 -7.33
N LEU A 135 -6.03 -6.66 -6.14
CA LEU A 135 -5.65 -5.29 -5.80
C LEU A 135 -4.52 -4.76 -6.71
N SER A 136 -3.57 -5.62 -7.09
CA SER A 136 -2.50 -5.27 -8.03
C SER A 136 -3.04 -4.94 -9.42
N LEU A 137 -4.07 -5.66 -9.88
CA LEU A 137 -4.73 -5.38 -11.14
C LEU A 137 -5.59 -4.10 -11.08
N VAL A 138 -6.25 -3.85 -9.95
CA VAL A 138 -6.98 -2.58 -9.69
C VAL A 138 -6.00 -1.41 -9.69
N LEU A 139 -4.83 -1.58 -9.07
CA LEU A 139 -3.75 -0.59 -9.07
C LEU A 139 -3.27 -0.27 -10.49
N GLU A 140 -3.01 -1.29 -11.30
CA GLU A 140 -2.59 -1.14 -12.70
C GLU A 140 -3.63 -0.38 -13.53
N ALA A 141 -4.92 -0.69 -13.32
CA ALA A 141 -6.01 0.03 -13.95
C ALA A 141 -6.04 1.51 -13.54
N CYS A 142 -5.88 1.81 -12.24
CA CYS A 142 -5.86 3.18 -11.74
C CYS A 142 -4.71 3.99 -12.34
N ILE A 143 -3.52 3.40 -12.47
CA ILE A 143 -2.36 4.05 -13.09
C ILE A 143 -2.64 4.31 -14.58
N SER A 144 -3.10 3.28 -15.29
CA SER A 144 -3.25 3.35 -16.75
C SER A 144 -4.38 4.28 -17.19
N LEU A 145 -5.47 4.30 -16.42
CA LEU A 145 -6.61 5.17 -16.65
C LEU A 145 -6.47 6.53 -15.95
N GLU A 146 -5.38 6.78 -15.21
CA GLU A 146 -5.15 8.03 -14.47
C GLU A 146 -6.28 8.38 -13.49
N ILE A 147 -6.67 7.40 -12.66
CA ILE A 147 -7.65 7.55 -11.57
C ILE A 147 -6.90 7.70 -10.24
N TRP A 148 -6.43 8.92 -10.01
CA TRP A 148 -5.52 9.24 -8.91
C TRP A 148 -6.19 9.13 -7.53
N GLU A 149 -7.49 9.40 -7.45
CA GLU A 149 -8.27 9.35 -6.21
C GLU A 149 -8.33 7.93 -5.64
N LEU A 150 -8.52 6.92 -6.50
CA LEU A 150 -8.49 5.52 -6.08
C LEU A 150 -7.06 5.05 -5.79
N LEU A 151 -6.08 5.57 -6.53
CA LEU A 151 -4.68 5.26 -6.29
C LEU A 151 -4.22 5.74 -4.90
N GLU A 152 -4.65 6.94 -4.50
CA GLU A 152 -4.45 7.48 -3.16
C GLU A 152 -5.06 6.56 -2.09
N VAL A 153 -6.31 6.12 -2.27
CA VAL A 153 -6.98 5.19 -1.33
C VAL A 153 -6.19 3.89 -1.17
N LEU A 154 -5.70 3.31 -2.27
CA LEU A 154 -4.89 2.08 -2.23
C LEU A 154 -3.61 2.28 -1.41
N ILE A 155 -2.91 3.40 -1.63
CA ILE A 155 -1.65 3.72 -0.95
C ILE A 155 -1.88 3.98 0.54
N VAL A 156 -2.81 4.89 0.88
CA VAL A 156 -3.07 5.34 2.25
C VAL A 156 -3.53 4.20 3.16
N ASN A 157 -4.36 3.29 2.62
CA ASN A 157 -4.88 2.14 3.36
C ASN A 157 -3.94 0.91 3.33
N GLY A 158 -2.76 1.03 2.73
CA GLY A 158 -1.78 -0.07 2.69
C GLY A 158 -2.27 -1.29 1.90
N LEU A 159 -3.09 -1.06 0.87
CA LEU A 159 -3.63 -2.10 -0.02
C LEU A 159 -2.70 -2.44 -1.19
N VAL A 160 -1.58 -1.72 -1.31
CA VAL A 160 -0.56 -1.97 -2.32
C VAL A 160 0.40 -3.07 -1.84
N ASP A 161 0.51 -4.15 -2.61
CA ASP A 161 1.52 -5.18 -2.35
C ASP A 161 2.94 -4.63 -2.58
N HIS A 162 3.91 -5.12 -1.79
CA HIS A 162 5.29 -4.66 -1.89
C HIS A 162 5.85 -4.80 -3.31
N SER A 163 5.54 -5.90 -3.99
CA SER A 163 6.03 -6.19 -5.34
C SER A 163 5.58 -5.15 -6.39
N CYS A 164 4.53 -4.37 -6.09
CA CYS A 164 4.02 -3.34 -6.99
C CYS A 164 4.76 -2.00 -6.90
N TYR A 165 5.44 -1.70 -5.78
CA TYR A 165 6.08 -0.40 -5.57
C TYR A 165 7.12 0.01 -6.63
N PRO A 166 8.00 -0.88 -7.14
CA PRO A 166 8.94 -0.51 -8.20
C PRO A 166 8.23 0.08 -9.43
N ASN A 167 7.19 -0.61 -9.92
CA ASN A 167 6.42 -0.14 -11.07
C ASN A 167 5.57 1.08 -10.73
N LEU A 168 4.94 1.09 -9.56
CA LEU A 168 4.11 2.19 -9.09
C LEU A 168 4.89 3.51 -9.02
N VAL A 169 6.04 3.51 -8.35
CA VAL A 169 6.90 4.69 -8.17
C VAL A 169 7.36 5.25 -9.51
N VAL A 170 7.81 4.39 -10.43
CA VAL A 170 8.24 4.81 -11.77
C VAL A 170 7.10 5.46 -12.54
N ASN A 171 5.90 4.88 -12.52
CA ASN A 171 4.75 5.43 -13.23
C ASN A 171 4.25 6.75 -12.64
N ILE A 172 4.14 6.84 -11.30
CA ILE A 172 3.75 8.08 -10.62
C ILE A 172 4.76 9.20 -10.92
N ALA A 173 6.07 8.90 -10.86
CA ALA A 173 7.12 9.86 -11.18
C ALA A 173 7.04 10.33 -12.65
N ALA A 174 6.84 9.40 -13.58
CA ALA A 174 6.67 9.71 -15.01
C ALA A 174 5.45 10.59 -15.27
N LYS A 175 4.36 10.37 -14.54
CA LYS A 175 3.11 11.14 -14.61
C LYS A 175 3.12 12.42 -13.76
N LYS A 176 4.24 12.72 -13.09
CA LYS A 176 4.49 13.93 -12.29
C LYS A 176 3.53 14.12 -11.09
N GLN A 177 3.03 13.02 -10.54
CA GLN A 177 2.13 13.01 -9.37
C GLN A 177 2.96 13.01 -8.06
N SER A 178 3.55 14.15 -7.73
CA SER A 178 4.52 14.28 -6.62
C SER A 178 3.91 14.05 -5.23
N ASP A 179 2.65 14.44 -5.06
CA ASP A 179 1.86 14.19 -3.86
C ASP A 179 1.64 12.69 -3.63
N LEU A 180 1.31 11.94 -4.66
CA LEU A 180 1.20 10.48 -4.56
C LEU A 180 2.55 9.80 -4.25
N LEU A 181 3.69 10.35 -4.73
CA LEU A 181 5.02 9.87 -4.30
C LEU A 181 5.24 10.12 -2.80
N CYS A 182 4.82 11.28 -2.28
CA CYS A 182 4.89 11.55 -0.85
C CYS A 182 4.00 10.60 -0.04
N LEU A 183 2.81 10.26 -0.55
CA LEU A 183 1.96 9.24 0.06
C LEU A 183 2.62 7.86 0.06
N CYS A 184 3.30 7.48 -1.02
CA CYS A 184 4.08 6.24 -1.05
C CYS A 184 5.13 6.24 0.06
N VAL A 185 5.92 7.31 0.19
CA VAL A 185 6.94 7.47 1.24
C VAL A 185 6.37 7.39 2.66
N LYS A 186 5.16 7.93 2.86
CA LYS A 186 4.50 8.03 4.16
C LYS A 186 3.82 6.71 4.58
N HIS A 187 3.19 6.01 3.65
CA HIS A 187 2.32 4.86 3.95
C HIS A 187 2.92 3.51 3.56
N ALA A 188 3.88 3.45 2.64
CA ALA A 188 4.57 2.22 2.30
C ALA A 188 5.42 1.74 3.48
N ARG A 189 5.26 0.46 3.84
CA ARG A 189 5.96 -0.12 4.99
C ARG A 189 7.41 -0.47 4.71
N ASN A 190 7.75 -0.83 3.46
CA ASN A 190 9.08 -1.30 3.05
C ASN A 190 9.36 -0.88 1.60
N LEU A 191 9.69 0.39 1.36
CA LEU A 191 10.24 0.79 0.06
C LEU A 191 11.67 0.28 -0.04
N GLY A 192 11.99 -0.40 -1.15
CA GLY A 192 13.34 -0.87 -1.42
C GLY A 192 14.26 0.26 -1.90
N SER A 193 15.55 -0.06 -1.99
CA SER A 193 16.58 0.92 -2.37
C SER A 193 16.39 1.50 -3.78
N VAL A 194 15.78 0.75 -4.70
CA VAL A 194 15.50 1.20 -6.06
C VAL A 194 14.40 2.25 -6.06
N GLU A 195 13.33 2.01 -5.31
CA GLU A 195 12.19 2.93 -5.16
C GLU A 195 12.65 4.22 -4.49
N LEU A 196 13.37 4.10 -3.36
CA LEU A 196 13.88 5.24 -2.62
C LEU A 196 14.86 6.08 -3.44
N LEU A 197 15.74 5.45 -4.25
CA LEU A 197 16.64 6.17 -5.14
C LEU A 197 15.87 6.93 -6.22
N CYS A 198 14.84 6.31 -6.80
CA CYS A 198 14.00 6.96 -7.80
C CYS A 198 13.31 8.20 -7.22
N ILE A 199 12.70 8.06 -6.04
CA ILE A 199 12.01 9.17 -5.34
C ILE A 199 12.99 10.27 -4.95
N LEU A 200 14.17 9.92 -4.42
CA LEU A 200 15.21 10.87 -4.04
C LEU A 200 15.64 11.72 -5.24
N LYS A 201 15.96 11.07 -6.36
CA LYS A 201 16.37 11.76 -7.59
C LYS A 201 15.26 12.65 -8.13
N TYR A 202 14.02 12.18 -8.07
CA TYR A 202 12.85 12.94 -8.49
C TYR A 202 12.68 14.23 -7.67
N PHE A 203 12.76 14.16 -6.34
CA PHE A 203 12.63 15.34 -5.48
C PHE A 203 13.84 16.29 -5.53
N LEU A 204 15.04 15.77 -5.77
CA LEU A 204 16.24 16.59 -5.98
C LEU A 204 16.21 17.32 -7.33
N CYS A 205 15.62 16.72 -8.35
CA CYS A 205 15.59 17.24 -9.72
C CYS A 205 14.16 17.20 -10.30
N PRO A 206 13.21 17.93 -9.71
CA PRO A 206 11.82 17.90 -10.14
C PRO A 206 11.66 18.42 -11.58
N PRO A 207 10.81 17.77 -12.41
CA PRO A 207 10.40 18.31 -13.70
C PRO A 207 9.74 19.69 -13.56
N LYS A 208 9.83 20.54 -14.59
CA LYS A 208 9.28 21.92 -14.53
C LYS A 208 7.79 22.02 -14.19
N ASP A 209 7.00 21.00 -14.53
CA ASP A 209 5.55 20.99 -14.30
C ASP A 209 5.12 20.22 -13.06
N SER A 210 6.04 19.60 -12.31
CA SER A 210 5.70 18.81 -11.12
C SER A 210 5.42 19.67 -9.88
N TYR A 211 5.73 20.96 -9.94
CA TYR A 211 5.58 21.88 -8.80
C TYR A 211 4.12 22.01 -8.36
N VAL A 212 3.15 21.87 -9.27
CA VAL A 212 1.71 22.02 -8.94
C VAL A 212 1.26 20.96 -7.93
N SER A 213 1.63 19.69 -8.13
CA SER A 213 1.32 18.61 -7.18
C SER A 213 2.14 18.71 -5.89
N MET A 214 3.35 19.30 -5.94
CA MET A 214 4.17 19.53 -4.75
C MET A 214 3.58 20.61 -3.82
N VAL A 215 2.80 21.57 -4.34
CA VAL A 215 2.09 22.55 -3.49
C VAL A 215 1.09 21.86 -2.57
N ASN A 216 0.47 20.74 -3.00
CA ASN A 216 -0.44 19.98 -2.14
C ASN A 216 0.27 19.40 -0.92
N VAL A 217 1.55 19.05 -1.06
CA VAL A 217 2.40 18.56 0.04
C VAL A 217 2.53 19.63 1.12
N ARG A 218 2.77 20.89 0.74
CA ARG A 218 2.80 22.01 1.70
C ARG A 218 1.47 22.18 2.41
N LYS A 219 0.36 22.21 1.66
CA LYS A 219 -1.00 22.34 2.23
C LYS A 219 -1.31 21.23 3.23
N GLU A 220 -0.87 20.01 2.95
CA GLU A 220 -1.02 18.89 3.88
C GLU A 220 -0.21 19.10 5.16
N TRP A 221 1.03 19.59 5.08
CA TRP A 221 1.82 19.92 6.29
C TRP A 221 1.15 21.02 7.11
N GLU A 222 0.64 22.07 6.45
CA GLU A 222 -0.11 23.15 7.10
C GLU A 222 -1.36 22.60 7.79
N SER A 223 -2.13 21.74 7.11
CA SER A 223 -3.30 21.06 7.66
C SER A 223 -2.95 20.21 8.88
N GLN A 224 -1.90 19.38 8.80
CA GLN A 224 -1.44 18.55 9.91
C GLN A 224 -0.95 19.39 11.09
N ALA A 225 -0.26 20.51 10.83
CA ALA A 225 0.17 21.44 11.85
C ALA A 225 -1.04 22.09 12.57
N LEU A 226 -2.06 22.53 11.82
CA LEU A 226 -3.29 23.08 12.38
C LEU A 226 -4.03 22.05 13.25
N LEU A 227 -4.21 20.82 12.75
CA LEU A 227 -4.82 19.73 13.50
C LEU A 227 -4.04 19.41 14.79
N ALA A 228 -2.71 19.44 14.73
CA ALA A 228 -1.87 19.22 15.90
C ALA A 228 -1.97 20.36 16.92
N ILE A 229 -2.08 21.62 16.46
CA ILE A 229 -2.35 22.79 17.32
C ILE A 229 -3.71 22.65 18.02
N GLU A 230 -4.76 22.29 17.29
CA GLU A 230 -6.09 22.08 17.87
C GLU A 230 -6.07 20.98 18.93
N LYS A 231 -5.43 19.84 18.63
CA LYS A 231 -5.25 18.74 19.60
C LYS A 231 -4.44 19.17 20.83
N ALA A 232 -3.43 20.02 20.67
CA ALA A 232 -2.64 20.55 21.78
C ALA A 232 -3.44 21.51 22.66
N LYS A 233 -4.29 22.37 22.07
CA LYS A 233 -5.21 23.27 22.80
C LYS A 233 -6.19 22.50 23.70
N LEU A 234 -6.55 21.27 23.32
CA LEU A 234 -7.39 20.35 24.10
C LEU A 234 -6.65 19.65 25.26
N GLY A 235 -5.44 20.10 25.63
CA GLY A 235 -4.71 19.64 26.82
C GLY A 235 -3.95 18.32 26.65
N LYS A 236 -3.87 17.76 25.43
CA LYS A 236 -3.10 16.52 25.16
C LYS A 236 -1.62 16.82 24.88
N LYS A 237 -0.80 16.81 25.94
CA LYS A 237 0.67 16.60 26.03
C LYS A 237 1.62 17.41 25.11
N SER A 238 2.74 17.85 25.72
CA SER A 238 3.92 18.51 25.13
C SER A 238 4.44 17.90 23.81
N ARG A 239 4.31 16.59 23.60
CA ARG A 239 4.80 15.91 22.38
C ARG A 239 4.04 16.34 21.11
N LEU A 240 2.72 16.47 21.19
CA LEU A 240 1.91 16.90 20.04
C LEU A 240 2.16 18.38 19.72
N ALA A 241 2.37 19.21 20.74
CA ALA A 241 2.79 20.59 20.55
C ALA A 241 4.18 20.69 19.89
N LYS A 242 5.14 19.85 20.30
CA LYS A 242 6.46 19.75 19.67
C LYS A 242 6.36 19.32 18.20
N GLU A 243 5.59 18.27 17.91
CA GLU A 243 5.36 17.79 16.54
C GLU A 243 4.69 18.87 15.67
N ALA A 244 3.68 19.58 16.22
CA ALA A 244 3.04 20.72 15.56
C ALA A 244 4.04 21.85 15.26
N SER A 245 4.89 22.21 16.23
CA SER A 245 5.91 23.25 16.04
C SER A 245 6.94 22.87 14.99
N ILE A 246 7.35 21.61 14.90
CA ILE A 246 8.29 21.13 13.88
C ILE A 246 7.65 21.20 12.49
N LEU A 247 6.41 20.70 12.35
CA LEU A 247 5.69 20.73 11.07
C LEU A 247 5.47 22.17 10.59
N LEU A 248 5.08 23.07 11.51
CA LEU A 248 4.85 24.47 11.19
C LEU A 248 6.15 25.20 10.86
N MET A 249 7.24 24.90 11.59
CA MET A 249 8.57 25.40 11.26
C MET A 249 8.93 25.01 9.83
N VAL A 250 8.95 23.72 9.50
CA VAL A 250 9.36 23.27 8.16
C VAL A 250 8.46 23.81 7.05
N ALA A 251 7.14 23.92 7.28
CA ALA A 251 6.20 24.46 6.30
C ALA A 251 6.42 25.97 6.03
N TYR A 252 6.86 26.75 7.01
CA TYR A 252 7.04 28.21 6.88
C TYR A 252 8.50 28.66 6.74
N ASP A 253 9.46 27.77 6.93
CA ASP A 253 10.89 28.08 7.00
C ASP A 253 11.54 28.21 5.59
N GLY A 254 10.88 28.88 4.64
CA GLY A 254 11.50 29.26 3.35
C GLY A 254 12.01 28.12 2.46
N PHE A 255 11.69 26.87 2.78
CA PHE A 255 11.96 25.72 1.91
C PHE A 255 11.00 25.73 0.72
N LEU A 256 11.52 25.36 -0.45
CA LEU A 256 10.75 25.17 -1.67
C LEU A 256 9.91 23.89 -1.58
N ASP A 257 8.83 23.80 -2.36
CA ASP A 257 7.94 22.62 -2.33
C ASP A 257 8.66 21.28 -2.61
N PRO A 258 9.63 21.18 -3.54
CA PRO A 258 10.41 19.95 -3.72
C PRO A 258 11.27 19.62 -2.50
N GLU A 259 11.75 20.64 -1.79
CA GLU A 259 12.53 20.46 -0.57
C GLU A 259 11.62 19.92 0.54
N LEU A 260 10.38 20.38 0.67
CA LEU A 260 9.39 19.78 1.58
C LEU A 260 9.14 18.29 1.28
N CYS A 261 9.10 17.91 0.00
CA CYS A 261 9.02 16.50 -0.40
C CYS A 261 10.27 15.70 0.04
N LEU A 262 11.47 16.30 -0.06
CA LEU A 262 12.70 15.70 0.48
C LEU A 262 12.63 15.49 1.99
N HIS A 263 12.02 16.41 2.74
CA HIS A 263 11.84 16.21 4.19
C HIS A 263 10.99 14.98 4.49
N TYR A 264 9.90 14.76 3.74
CA TYR A 264 9.09 13.55 3.89
C TYR A 264 9.92 12.28 3.66
N LEU A 265 10.76 12.29 2.63
CA LEU A 265 11.63 11.14 2.33
C LEU A 265 12.65 10.89 3.44
N LEU A 266 13.36 11.92 3.87
CA LEU A 266 14.42 11.80 4.88
C LEU A 266 13.87 11.48 6.28
N ALA A 267 12.63 11.87 6.58
CA ALA A 267 11.95 11.53 7.83
C ALA A 267 11.18 10.20 7.77
N SER A 268 11.20 9.50 6.63
CA SER A 268 10.47 8.23 6.46
C SER A 268 11.14 7.10 7.22
N ASN A 269 10.33 6.20 7.80
CA ASN A 269 10.81 4.97 8.44
C ASN A 269 11.48 4.00 7.45
N ASN A 270 11.36 4.24 6.14
CA ASN A 270 12.02 3.47 5.10
C ASN A 270 13.50 3.86 4.90
N VAL A 271 13.96 4.96 5.49
CA VAL A 271 15.33 5.48 5.32
C VAL A 271 16.07 5.43 6.65
N ASP A 272 16.95 4.44 6.81
CA ASP A 272 17.94 4.42 7.88
C ASP A 272 19.30 4.98 7.40
N GLU A 273 20.28 5.07 8.31
CA GLU A 273 21.61 5.61 8.01
C GLU A 273 22.35 4.83 6.90
N VAL A 274 22.18 3.49 6.88
CA VAL A 274 22.85 2.61 5.92
C VAL A 274 22.23 2.77 4.53
N ILE A 275 20.91 2.76 4.47
CA ILE A 275 20.14 3.00 3.25
C ILE A 275 20.47 4.39 2.72
N LEU A 276 20.40 5.41 3.58
CA LEU A 276 20.71 6.79 3.19
C LEU A 276 22.11 6.89 2.58
N SER A 277 23.14 6.38 3.25
CA SER A 277 24.52 6.39 2.74
C SER A 277 24.63 5.72 1.36
N SER A 278 23.98 4.56 1.18
CA SER A 278 23.91 3.84 -0.10
C SER A 278 23.22 4.66 -1.20
N LEU A 279 22.13 5.36 -0.88
CA LEU A 279 21.41 6.23 -1.82
C LEU A 279 22.26 7.44 -2.21
N LEU A 280 22.90 8.08 -1.23
CA LEU A 280 23.74 9.26 -1.44
C LEU A 280 24.94 8.95 -2.35
N GLY A 281 25.57 7.77 -2.17
CA GLY A 281 26.67 7.31 -3.02
C GLY A 281 26.29 7.11 -4.51
N LYS A 282 24.99 7.08 -4.84
CA LYS A 282 24.47 6.92 -6.21
C LYS A 282 24.00 8.22 -6.86
N LEU A 283 24.11 9.35 -6.14
CA LEU A 283 23.77 10.67 -6.69
C LEU A 283 24.94 11.24 -7.50
N VAL A 284 24.64 11.87 -8.63
CA VAL A 284 25.66 12.44 -9.51
C VAL A 284 25.29 13.83 -10.02
N GLY A 285 26.32 14.65 -10.31
CA GLY A 285 26.18 15.94 -10.97
C GLY A 285 25.15 16.86 -10.30
N LYS A 286 24.06 17.16 -11.03
CA LYS A 286 23.01 18.09 -10.57
C LYS A 286 22.26 17.58 -9.34
N GLU A 287 22.06 16.27 -9.22
CA GLU A 287 21.37 15.67 -8.07
C GLU A 287 22.14 15.96 -6.77
N LEU A 288 23.45 15.71 -6.80
CA LEU A 288 24.35 15.95 -5.68
C LEU A 288 24.43 17.45 -5.33
N MET A 289 24.54 18.33 -6.33
CA MET A 289 24.56 19.78 -6.10
C MET A 289 23.27 20.29 -5.46
N ASN A 290 22.12 19.78 -5.89
CA ASN A 290 20.83 20.15 -5.29
C ASN A 290 20.71 19.64 -3.85
N LEU A 291 21.24 18.45 -3.55
CA LEU A 291 21.30 17.94 -2.19
C LEU A 291 22.20 18.80 -1.30
N ILE A 292 23.41 19.15 -1.76
CA ILE A 292 24.33 20.01 -1.01
C ILE A 292 23.67 21.36 -0.70
N ARG A 293 22.97 21.95 -1.68
CA ARG A 293 22.23 23.20 -1.47
C ARG A 293 21.10 23.05 -0.47
N TYR A 294 20.35 21.95 -0.53
CA TYR A 294 19.29 21.63 0.43
C TYR A 294 19.86 21.50 1.86
N LEU A 295 20.95 20.75 2.03
CA LEU A 295 21.63 20.58 3.32
C LEU A 295 22.25 21.90 3.81
N GLY A 296 22.81 22.72 2.91
CA GLY A 296 23.34 24.04 3.24
C GLY A 296 22.31 24.95 3.91
N LYS A 297 21.06 24.92 3.45
CA LYS A 297 19.95 25.67 4.09
C LYS A 297 19.69 25.25 5.53
N TRP A 298 19.94 23.99 5.88
CA TRP A 298 19.84 23.54 7.27
C TRP A 298 21.00 24.08 8.11
N PHE A 299 22.22 24.10 7.56
CA PHE A 299 23.40 24.61 8.27
C PHE A 299 23.39 26.12 8.47
N GLU A 300 22.86 26.89 7.53
CA GLU A 300 22.74 28.35 7.65
C GLU A 300 21.71 28.81 8.71
N LYS A 301 20.90 27.87 9.23
CA LYS A 301 19.80 28.15 10.17
C LYS A 301 20.02 27.62 11.59
N VAL A 302 21.12 26.91 11.83
CA VAL A 302 21.59 26.52 13.18
C VAL A 302 22.63 27.54 13.64
#